data_AF-A0A1T4JUW6-F1
#
_entry.id   AF-A0A1T4JUW6-F1
#
_cell.length_a   1.000
_cell.length_b   1.000
_cell.length_c   1.000
_cell.angle_alpha   90.00
_cell.angle_beta   90.00
_cell.angle_gamma   90.00
#
_symmetry.space_group_name_H-M   'P 1'
#
loop_
_entity.id
_entity.type
_entity.pdbx_description
1 polymer ?
#
loop_
_entity_poly.entity_id
_entity_poly.type
_entity_poly.pdbx_seq_one_letter_code
_entity_poly.pdbx_strand_id
1 'polypeptide(L)'
;MKVRFYGVRGSIPAPVSSKQIQSKITAVIQRISAKDIVSADAREKFISELPSWIFGTAGGNTSCIELRGNDNTEVVLDAGTGIRVLGKSSDKPAHKTYNLFLSHLHWDHIQGLPFFDPAYAPDTSLNIYSCTEGTEEYLRAQQSSPYYPAGFEKFTKNITFRTVAPGSTFMVGGLTVSACEMSHPGRSFSFSFSENGKKFVYATDVELAQSDFDSTPAHEAVFRNADFIVLDAQYTVEELYRKISWGHSSFCYAIDFAVHWGIKNVYLFHHEPMYDDKKLYSILTAARWYAKYIVHADVNVFLAEEGLELDI
;
A
#
# COMPACT_ATOMS: atom_id res chain seq x y z
N MET A 1 15.36 4.24 6.65
CA MET A 1 14.05 3.60 6.94
C MET A 1 13.93 2.34 6.09
N LYS A 2 13.21 1.31 6.55
CA LYS A 2 12.88 0.12 5.75
C LYS A 2 11.37 0.00 5.56
N VAL A 3 10.90 -0.29 4.36
CA VAL A 3 9.46 -0.44 4.06
C VAL A 3 9.19 -1.81 3.48
N ARG A 4 8.13 -2.49 3.93
CA ARG A 4 7.70 -3.80 3.43
C ARG A 4 6.22 -3.82 3.08
N PHE A 5 5.89 -4.44 1.96
CA PHE A 5 4.52 -4.53 1.46
C PHE A 5 3.91 -5.89 1.78
N TYR A 6 2.89 -5.91 2.64
CA TYR A 6 2.18 -7.13 3.03
C TYR A 6 0.82 -7.27 2.34
N GLY A 7 0.26 -6.18 1.83
CA GLY A 7 -0.94 -6.15 1.02
C GLY A 7 -1.00 -4.91 0.15
N VAL A 8 -1.40 -5.09 -1.10
CA VAL A 8 -1.36 -4.07 -2.16
C VAL A 8 -2.66 -3.98 -2.95
N ARG A 9 -3.63 -4.84 -2.65
CA ARG A 9 -4.89 -4.97 -3.37
C ARG A 9 -5.93 -4.00 -2.80
N GLY A 10 -6.69 -3.37 -3.66
CA GLY A 10 -7.80 -2.52 -3.22
C GLY A 10 -9.11 -3.26 -3.06
N SER A 11 -10.04 -2.66 -2.34
CA SER A 11 -11.46 -3.02 -2.16
C SER A 11 -11.77 -4.37 -1.51
N ILE A 12 -11.17 -5.47 -1.97
CA ILE A 12 -11.35 -6.83 -1.43
C ILE A 12 -10.11 -7.72 -1.71
N PRO A 13 -9.89 -8.76 -0.91
CA PRO A 13 -8.82 -9.72 -1.19
C PRO A 13 -9.09 -10.47 -2.50
N ALA A 14 -8.05 -10.64 -3.32
CA ALA A 14 -8.12 -11.27 -4.63
C ALA A 14 -7.03 -12.35 -4.79
N PRO A 15 -7.23 -13.57 -4.23
CA PRO A 15 -6.25 -14.63 -4.37
C PRO A 15 -6.12 -15.09 -5.84
N VAL A 16 -4.92 -15.52 -6.22
CA VAL A 16 -4.67 -16.05 -7.56
C VAL A 16 -5.49 -17.32 -7.79
N SER A 17 -6.25 -17.34 -8.89
CA SER A 17 -7.07 -18.49 -9.29
C SER A 17 -6.28 -19.54 -10.08
N SER A 18 -6.75 -20.80 -10.06
CA SER A 18 -6.17 -21.86 -10.89
C SER A 18 -6.17 -21.53 -12.39
N LYS A 19 -7.17 -20.76 -12.86
CA LYS A 19 -7.25 -20.29 -14.25
C LYS A 19 -6.13 -19.31 -14.58
N GLN A 20 -5.82 -18.37 -13.68
CA GLN A 20 -4.69 -17.46 -13.84
C GLN A 20 -3.36 -18.22 -13.86
N ILE A 21 -3.19 -19.21 -12.98
CA ILE A 21 -2.01 -20.09 -12.98
C ILE A 21 -1.89 -20.84 -14.32
N GLN A 22 -2.96 -21.46 -14.80
CA GLN A 22 -2.96 -22.15 -16.09
C GLN A 22 -2.62 -21.21 -17.25
N SER A 23 -3.10 -19.96 -17.20
CA SER A 23 -2.80 -18.94 -18.20
C SER A 23 -1.33 -18.55 -18.19
N LYS A 24 -0.69 -18.45 -17.01
CA LYS A 24 0.75 -18.24 -16.87
C LYS A 24 1.55 -19.44 -17.43
N ILE A 25 1.18 -20.66 -17.09
CA ILE A 25 1.82 -21.88 -17.62
C ILE A 25 1.72 -21.91 -19.16
N THR A 26 0.54 -21.60 -19.70
CA THR A 26 0.32 -21.52 -21.15
C THR A 26 1.22 -20.46 -21.78
N ALA A 27 1.37 -19.30 -21.14
CA ALA A 27 2.25 -18.23 -21.60
C ALA A 27 3.73 -18.66 -21.61
N VAL A 28 4.17 -19.49 -20.66
CA VAL A 28 5.52 -20.08 -20.64
C VAL A 28 5.69 -21.06 -21.80
N ILE A 29 4.75 -21.99 -21.98
CA ILE A 29 4.78 -23.02 -23.05
C ILE A 29 4.83 -22.36 -24.43
N GLN A 30 4.15 -21.24 -24.64
CA GLN A 30 4.18 -20.50 -25.91
C GLN A 30 5.52 -19.79 -26.20
N ARG A 31 6.35 -19.57 -25.17
CA ARG A 31 7.63 -18.85 -25.28
C ARG A 31 8.83 -19.78 -25.35
N ILE A 32 8.73 -20.95 -24.73
CA ILE A 32 9.83 -21.90 -24.66
C ILE A 32 10.09 -22.54 -26.02
N SER A 33 11.36 -22.74 -26.34
CA SER A 33 11.82 -23.35 -27.58
C SER A 33 12.90 -24.39 -27.31
N ALA A 34 13.30 -25.16 -28.34
CA ALA A 34 14.25 -26.25 -28.19
C ALA A 34 15.59 -25.80 -27.58
N LYS A 35 16.07 -24.59 -27.90
CA LYS A 35 17.32 -24.02 -27.35
C LYS A 35 17.26 -23.76 -25.84
N ASP A 36 16.06 -23.59 -25.28
CA ASP A 36 15.86 -23.19 -23.88
C ASP A 36 15.87 -24.41 -22.94
N ILE A 37 15.80 -25.63 -23.48
CA ILE A 37 15.74 -26.88 -22.70
C ILE A 37 16.98 -27.76 -22.81
N VAL A 38 17.97 -27.36 -23.60
CA VAL A 38 19.17 -28.16 -23.92
C VAL A 38 20.07 -28.45 -22.72
N SER A 39 20.07 -27.57 -21.71
CA SER A 39 20.89 -27.70 -20.50
C SER A 39 20.21 -27.04 -19.29
N ALA A 40 20.78 -27.23 -18.10
CA ALA A 40 20.31 -26.55 -16.89
C ALA A 40 20.46 -25.02 -17.02
N ASP A 41 21.63 -24.55 -17.42
CA ASP A 41 21.92 -23.13 -17.63
C ASP A 41 20.97 -22.48 -18.63
N ALA A 42 20.61 -23.18 -19.72
CA ALA A 42 19.65 -22.68 -20.70
C ALA A 42 18.25 -22.47 -20.10
N ARG A 43 17.81 -23.40 -19.24
CA ARG A 43 16.52 -23.30 -18.54
C ARG A 43 16.52 -22.16 -17.54
N GLU A 44 17.59 -22.01 -16.76
CA GLU A 44 17.73 -20.91 -15.81
C GLU A 44 17.74 -19.56 -16.51
N LYS A 45 18.50 -19.44 -17.61
CA LYS A 45 18.50 -18.24 -18.45
C LYS A 45 17.11 -17.92 -18.98
N PHE A 46 16.41 -18.90 -19.56
CA PHE A 46 15.05 -18.70 -20.05
C PHE A 46 14.10 -18.22 -18.95
N ILE A 47 14.14 -18.85 -17.77
CA ILE A 47 13.32 -18.43 -16.62
C ILE A 47 13.64 -16.99 -16.21
N SER A 48 14.93 -16.61 -16.18
CA SER A 48 15.36 -15.25 -15.82
C SER A 48 14.93 -14.17 -16.82
N GLU A 49 14.70 -14.55 -18.08
CA GLU A 49 14.26 -13.64 -19.15
C GLU A 49 12.72 -13.53 -19.23
N LEU A 50 11.97 -14.36 -18.50
CA LEU A 50 10.51 -14.28 -18.49
C LEU A 50 10.06 -12.94 -17.87
N PRO A 51 9.02 -12.30 -18.44
CA PRO A 51 8.37 -11.18 -17.77
C PRO A 51 7.91 -11.56 -16.35
N SER A 52 8.10 -10.66 -15.38
CA SER A 52 7.84 -10.95 -13.97
C SER A 52 6.40 -11.29 -13.63
N TRP A 53 5.42 -10.81 -14.41
CA TRP A 53 4.02 -11.24 -14.26
C TRP A 53 3.77 -12.73 -14.53
N ILE A 54 4.68 -13.43 -15.21
CA ILE A 54 4.56 -14.85 -15.52
C ILE A 54 5.00 -15.71 -14.33
N PHE A 55 6.10 -15.36 -13.67
CA PHE A 55 6.66 -16.16 -12.58
C PHE A 55 6.28 -15.65 -11.18
N GLY A 56 5.91 -14.36 -11.06
CA GLY A 56 5.50 -13.72 -9.81
C GLY A 56 4.01 -13.41 -9.77
N THR A 57 3.58 -12.77 -8.68
CA THR A 57 2.27 -12.14 -8.55
C THR A 57 2.42 -10.84 -7.79
N ALA A 58 1.60 -9.85 -8.13
CA ALA A 58 1.54 -8.62 -7.34
C ALA A 58 0.98 -8.86 -5.93
N GLY A 59 0.26 -9.98 -5.72
CA GLY A 59 -0.39 -10.28 -4.45
C GLY A 59 -1.92 -10.14 -4.49
N GLY A 60 -2.57 -10.57 -3.43
CA GLY A 60 -4.03 -10.59 -3.29
C GLY A 60 -4.55 -10.08 -1.94
N ASN A 61 -3.68 -9.76 -0.99
CA ASN A 61 -4.01 -9.16 0.28
C ASN A 61 -4.33 -7.68 0.14
N THR A 62 -5.30 -7.20 0.92
CA THR A 62 -5.63 -5.77 0.94
C THR A 62 -4.65 -4.95 1.76
N SER A 63 -4.66 -3.65 1.51
CA SER A 63 -3.77 -2.61 2.01
C SER A 63 -3.13 -2.89 3.37
N CYS A 64 -1.83 -3.15 3.36
CA CYS A 64 -1.02 -3.24 4.57
C CYS A 64 0.46 -3.05 4.22
N ILE A 65 1.08 -2.01 4.79
CA ILE A 65 2.52 -1.73 4.64
C ILE A 65 3.14 -1.60 6.02
N GLU A 66 4.34 -2.14 6.20
CA GLU A 66 5.18 -1.92 7.36
C GLU A 66 6.26 -0.90 7.01
N LEU A 67 6.49 0.05 7.91
CA LEU A 67 7.63 0.95 7.87
C LEU A 67 8.38 0.85 9.20
N ARG A 68 9.69 0.62 9.12
CA ARG A 68 10.58 0.58 10.28
C ARG A 68 11.58 1.74 10.22
N GLY A 69 11.55 2.59 11.24
CA GLY A 69 12.52 3.66 11.44
C GLY A 69 13.90 3.11 11.84
N ASN A 70 14.94 3.95 11.76
CA ASN A 70 16.29 3.54 12.11
C ASN A 70 16.46 3.24 13.62
N ASP A 71 15.60 3.82 14.46
CA ASP A 71 15.50 3.52 15.90
C ASP A 71 14.64 2.27 16.22
N ASN A 72 14.28 1.49 15.19
CA ASN A 72 13.34 0.36 15.26
C ASN A 72 11.89 0.74 15.64
N THR A 73 11.50 2.01 15.45
CA THR A 73 10.09 2.39 15.52
C THR A 73 9.30 1.66 14.44
N GLU A 74 8.34 0.84 14.87
CA GLU A 74 7.48 0.07 13.99
C GLU A 74 6.19 0.83 13.68
N VAL A 75 5.96 1.08 12.39
CA VAL A 75 4.75 1.68 11.83
C VAL A 75 4.07 0.65 10.94
N VAL A 76 2.75 0.52 11.10
CA VAL A 76 1.89 -0.26 10.21
C VAL A 76 0.90 0.69 9.57
N LEU A 77 0.79 0.65 8.25
CA LEU A 77 -0.11 1.48 7.44
C LEU A 77 -1.24 0.61 6.95
N ASP A 78 -2.44 0.91 7.46
CA ASP A 78 -3.66 0.14 7.34
C ASP A 78 -3.59 -1.31 7.86
N ALA A 79 -4.75 -1.80 8.25
CA ALA A 79 -4.97 -3.14 8.79
C ALA A 79 -5.86 -3.98 7.84
N GLY A 80 -5.60 -3.90 6.53
CA GLY A 80 -6.16 -4.82 5.55
C GLY A 80 -5.70 -6.26 5.76
N THR A 81 -6.11 -7.20 4.90
CA THR A 81 -5.81 -8.63 5.13
C THR A 81 -4.31 -8.95 5.16
N GLY A 82 -3.47 -8.08 4.58
CA GLY A 82 -2.02 -8.22 4.65
C GLY A 82 -1.47 -8.18 6.07
N ILE A 83 -2.16 -7.51 7.01
CA ILE A 83 -1.71 -7.41 8.40
C ILE A 83 -1.63 -8.77 9.10
N ARG A 84 -2.42 -9.75 8.65
CA ARG A 84 -2.32 -11.13 9.14
C ARG A 84 -0.95 -11.74 8.82
N VAL A 85 -0.40 -11.47 7.64
CA VAL A 85 0.93 -11.96 7.22
C VAL A 85 2.01 -11.31 8.08
N LEU A 86 1.94 -9.99 8.27
CA LEU A 86 2.80 -9.24 9.19
C LEU A 86 2.73 -9.82 10.61
N GLY A 87 1.52 -10.05 11.12
CA GLY A 87 1.26 -10.65 12.43
C GLY A 87 1.84 -12.06 12.60
N LYS A 88 2.07 -12.80 11.51
CA LYS A 88 2.72 -14.13 11.52
C LYS A 88 4.22 -14.09 11.23
N SER A 89 4.78 -12.94 10.84
CA SER A 89 6.22 -12.78 10.61
C SER A 89 7.03 -13.14 11.86
N SER A 90 8.22 -13.73 11.67
CA SER A 90 9.17 -14.02 12.76
C SER A 90 9.97 -12.78 13.17
N ASP A 91 10.09 -11.80 12.27
CA ASP A 91 10.74 -10.52 12.51
C ASP A 91 9.77 -9.60 13.26
N LYS A 92 9.79 -9.68 14.60
CA LYS A 92 8.95 -8.88 15.49
C LYS A 92 9.66 -7.59 15.93
N PRO A 93 8.94 -6.49 16.17
CA PRO A 93 9.53 -5.26 16.69
C PRO A 93 10.11 -5.50 18.09
N ALA A 94 11.24 -4.86 18.38
CA ALA A 94 12.05 -5.10 19.59
C ALA A 94 11.30 -4.91 20.92
N HIS A 95 10.25 -4.07 20.93
CA HIS A 95 9.45 -3.76 22.11
C HIS A 95 7.99 -4.24 22.02
N LYS A 96 7.63 -5.04 21.01
CA LYS A 96 6.23 -5.44 20.74
C LYS A 96 5.27 -4.24 20.67
N THR A 97 5.78 -3.09 20.24
CA THR A 97 5.00 -1.86 20.04
C THR A 97 4.71 -1.72 18.56
N TYR A 98 3.44 -1.54 18.21
CA TYR A 98 2.98 -1.26 16.86
C TYR A 98 2.29 0.09 16.83
N ASN A 99 2.71 0.97 15.91
CA ASN A 99 2.04 2.22 15.62
C ASN A 99 1.22 2.04 14.34
N LEU A 100 -0.05 1.69 14.49
CA LEU A 100 -0.97 1.46 13.39
C LEU A 100 -1.60 2.78 12.96
N PHE A 101 -1.36 3.19 11.72
CA PHE A 101 -1.97 4.35 11.08
C PHE A 101 -3.05 3.88 10.12
N LEU A 102 -4.26 4.37 10.32
CA LEU A 102 -5.39 4.08 9.44
C LEU A 102 -5.62 5.28 8.52
N SER A 103 -5.52 5.06 7.22
CA SER A 103 -5.84 6.06 6.18
C SER A 103 -7.31 6.42 6.18
N HIS A 104 -8.18 5.43 6.41
CA HIS A 104 -9.61 5.57 6.64
C HIS A 104 -10.19 4.22 7.12
N LEU A 105 -11.51 4.14 7.28
CA LEU A 105 -12.18 3.01 7.94
C LEU A 105 -13.00 2.13 6.97
N HIS A 106 -12.66 2.13 5.69
CA HIS A 106 -13.23 1.14 4.77
C HIS A 106 -12.72 -0.27 5.09
N TRP A 107 -13.54 -1.26 4.74
CA TRP A 107 -13.36 -2.64 5.16
C TRP A 107 -12.00 -3.20 4.80
N ASP A 108 -11.53 -2.97 3.58
CA ASP A 108 -10.24 -3.44 3.10
C ASP A 108 -9.03 -2.82 3.79
N HIS A 109 -9.21 -1.77 4.57
CA HIS A 109 -8.19 -1.15 5.42
C HIS A 109 -8.26 -1.57 6.89
N ILE A 110 -9.31 -2.27 7.32
CA ILE A 110 -9.49 -2.67 8.74
C ILE A 110 -9.84 -4.15 8.94
N GLN A 111 -10.25 -4.88 7.90
CA GLN A 111 -10.77 -6.25 7.97
C GLN A 111 -9.76 -7.28 8.46
N GLY A 112 -8.46 -6.99 8.34
CA GLY A 112 -7.39 -7.86 8.81
C GLY A 112 -7.13 -7.74 10.31
N LEU A 113 -7.55 -6.64 10.96
CA LEU A 113 -7.25 -6.38 12.37
C LEU A 113 -7.68 -7.52 13.32
N PRO A 114 -8.88 -8.14 13.18
CA PRO A 114 -9.26 -9.27 14.03
C PRO A 114 -8.34 -10.50 13.89
N PHE A 115 -7.54 -10.59 12.82
CA PHE A 115 -6.59 -11.67 12.54
C PHE A 115 -5.13 -11.28 12.80
N PHE A 116 -4.91 -10.13 13.46
CA PHE A 116 -3.59 -9.68 13.84
C PHE A 116 -3.19 -10.26 15.20
N ASP A 117 -2.54 -11.43 15.19
CA ASP A 117 -2.11 -12.15 16.41
C ASP A 117 -1.49 -11.24 17.50
N PRO A 118 -0.60 -10.27 17.18
CA PRO A 118 -0.01 -9.40 18.18
C PRO A 118 -1.04 -8.60 18.99
N ALA A 119 -2.19 -8.24 18.42
CA ALA A 119 -3.25 -7.52 19.14
C ALA A 119 -3.83 -8.33 20.32
N TYR A 120 -3.70 -9.66 20.32
CA TYR A 120 -4.16 -10.54 21.40
C TYR A 120 -3.07 -10.87 22.43
N ALA A 121 -1.81 -10.53 22.17
CA ALA A 121 -0.72 -10.78 23.10
C ALA A 121 -0.72 -9.70 24.22
N PRO A 122 -0.75 -10.10 25.50
CA PRO A 122 -0.93 -9.16 26.62
C PRO A 122 0.22 -8.17 26.81
N ASP A 123 1.41 -8.48 26.27
CA ASP A 123 2.59 -7.64 26.33
C ASP A 123 2.81 -6.80 25.07
N THR A 124 1.92 -6.87 24.08
CA THR A 124 1.90 -5.97 22.93
C THR A 124 1.33 -4.62 23.34
N SER A 125 1.96 -3.54 22.86
CA SER A 125 1.42 -2.18 22.88
C SER A 125 0.96 -1.79 21.47
N LEU A 126 -0.27 -1.32 21.32
CA LEU A 126 -0.85 -0.94 20.04
C LEU A 126 -1.34 0.51 20.08
N ASN A 127 -0.62 1.40 19.40
CA ASN A 127 -1.02 2.79 19.24
C ASN A 127 -1.74 2.93 17.89
N ILE A 128 -3.01 3.31 17.91
CA ILE A 128 -3.83 3.45 16.71
C ILE A 128 -4.00 4.95 16.41
N TYR A 129 -3.48 5.38 15.27
CA TYR A 129 -3.54 6.74 14.75
C TYR A 129 -4.56 6.80 13.61
N SER A 130 -5.45 7.78 13.65
CA SER A 130 -6.47 7.99 12.61
C SER A 130 -6.91 9.45 12.65
N CYS A 131 -7.23 10.05 11.50
CA CYS A 131 -7.85 11.37 11.46
C CYS A 131 -9.38 11.31 11.61
N THR A 132 -9.96 10.12 11.67
CA THR A 132 -11.39 9.91 11.84
C THR A 132 -11.75 9.90 13.32
N GLU A 133 -12.58 10.87 13.74
CA GLU A 133 -13.16 10.87 15.08
C GLU A 133 -13.99 9.60 15.32
N GLY A 134 -14.01 9.08 16.56
CA GLY A 134 -14.76 7.86 16.88
C GLY A 134 -14.14 6.56 16.36
N THR A 135 -12.89 6.56 15.85
CA THR A 135 -12.21 5.35 15.36
C THR A 135 -12.32 4.15 16.31
N GLU A 136 -12.21 4.36 17.63
CA GLU A 136 -12.38 3.29 18.62
C GLU A 136 -13.76 2.61 18.55
N GLU A 137 -14.83 3.40 18.43
CA GLU A 137 -16.20 2.89 18.34
C GLU A 137 -16.38 2.01 17.10
N TYR A 138 -15.87 2.48 15.96
CA TYR A 138 -15.99 1.74 14.69
C TYR A 138 -15.23 0.42 14.70
N LEU A 139 -13.98 0.39 15.22
CA LEU A 139 -13.22 -0.86 15.30
C LEU A 139 -13.83 -1.84 16.31
N ARG A 140 -14.39 -1.34 17.42
CA ARG A 140 -15.14 -2.18 18.37
C ARG A 140 -16.40 -2.75 17.73
N ALA A 141 -17.14 -1.96 16.96
CA ALA A 141 -18.33 -2.40 16.25
C ALA A 141 -18.01 -3.46 15.20
N GLN A 142 -16.95 -3.27 14.41
CA GLN A 142 -16.44 -4.25 13.44
C GLN A 142 -16.16 -5.61 14.09
N GLN A 143 -15.63 -5.60 15.32
CA GLN A 143 -15.26 -6.80 16.06
C GLN A 143 -16.37 -7.34 16.96
N SER A 144 -17.57 -6.76 16.91
CA SER A 144 -18.71 -7.18 17.73
C SER A 144 -19.47 -8.36 17.10
N SER A 145 -20.22 -9.10 17.93
CA SER A 145 -21.17 -10.10 17.45
C SER A 145 -22.34 -9.41 16.71
N PRO A 146 -22.82 -9.93 15.56
CA PRO A 146 -22.49 -11.23 14.97
C PRO A 146 -21.33 -11.21 13.95
N TYR A 147 -20.67 -10.08 13.73
CA TYR A 147 -19.62 -9.93 12.70
C TYR A 147 -18.36 -10.71 13.03
N TYR A 148 -17.96 -10.74 14.31
CA TYR A 148 -16.80 -11.49 14.77
C TYR A 148 -17.05 -12.14 16.13
N PRO A 149 -16.60 -13.40 16.37
CA PRO A 149 -16.90 -14.13 17.60
C PRO A 149 -16.08 -13.70 18.81
N ALA A 150 -14.91 -13.08 18.62
CA ALA A 150 -14.05 -12.62 19.70
C ALA A 150 -14.08 -11.10 19.81
N GLY A 151 -14.78 -10.58 20.82
CA GLY A 151 -14.93 -9.16 21.02
C GLY A 151 -13.60 -8.43 21.28
N PHE A 152 -13.62 -7.11 21.11
CA PHE A 152 -12.44 -6.26 21.24
C PHE A 152 -11.81 -6.31 22.65
N GLU A 153 -12.56 -6.73 23.67
CA GLU A 153 -12.06 -6.93 25.04
C GLU A 153 -10.99 -8.04 25.16
N LYS A 154 -10.90 -8.92 24.15
CA LYS A 154 -9.87 -9.97 24.04
C LYS A 154 -8.52 -9.44 23.58
N PHE A 155 -8.45 -8.23 23.02
CA PHE A 155 -7.18 -7.61 22.72
C PHE A 155 -6.40 -7.24 23.98
N THR A 156 -5.11 -6.95 23.79
CA THR A 156 -4.23 -6.33 24.79
C THR A 156 -4.91 -5.12 25.44
N LYS A 157 -4.60 -4.89 26.72
CA LYS A 157 -5.07 -3.69 27.44
C LYS A 157 -4.23 -2.47 27.12
N ASN A 158 -3.07 -2.65 26.49
CA ASN A 158 -2.15 -1.57 26.12
C ASN A 158 -2.50 -1.01 24.74
N ILE A 159 -3.76 -0.62 24.53
CA ILE A 159 -4.22 0.02 23.30
C ILE A 159 -4.45 1.50 23.57
N THR A 160 -3.89 2.37 22.71
CA THR A 160 -4.13 3.81 22.76
C THR A 160 -4.68 4.28 21.43
N PHE A 161 -5.82 4.96 21.44
CA PHE A 161 -6.38 5.64 20.27
C PHE A 161 -5.94 7.08 20.23
N ARG A 162 -5.46 7.53 19.07
CA ARG A 162 -4.94 8.89 18.84
C ARG A 162 -5.61 9.49 17.61
N THR A 163 -6.53 10.41 17.85
CA THR A 163 -7.10 11.22 16.77
C THR A 163 -6.07 12.24 16.31
N VAL A 164 -5.73 12.18 15.02
CA VAL A 164 -4.76 13.07 14.37
C VAL A 164 -5.53 14.20 13.68
N ALA A 165 -5.11 15.45 13.87
CA ALA A 165 -5.68 16.56 13.13
C ALA A 165 -5.09 16.59 11.70
N PRO A 166 -5.91 16.67 10.64
CA PRO A 166 -5.40 16.89 9.29
C PRO A 166 -4.55 18.18 9.23
N GLY A 167 -3.42 18.13 8.51
CA GLY A 167 -2.43 19.21 8.45
C GLY A 167 -1.47 19.28 9.64
N SER A 168 -1.62 18.40 10.63
CA SER A 168 -0.68 18.35 11.76
C SER A 168 0.62 17.64 11.40
N THR A 169 1.69 18.01 12.14
CA THR A 169 2.98 17.33 12.12
C THR A 169 3.39 17.01 13.54
N PHE A 170 3.84 15.78 13.79
CA PHE A 170 4.19 15.27 15.11
C PHE A 170 5.26 14.18 15.03
N MET A 171 5.75 13.70 16.18
CA MET A 171 6.78 12.67 16.24
C MET A 171 6.19 11.32 16.68
N VAL A 172 6.67 10.24 16.07
CA VAL A 172 6.49 8.86 16.55
C VAL A 172 7.86 8.19 16.55
N GLY A 173 8.43 8.00 17.75
CA GLY A 173 9.85 7.64 17.88
C GLY A 173 10.74 8.67 17.17
N GLY A 174 11.68 8.19 16.34
CA GLY A 174 12.55 9.00 15.48
C GLY A 174 11.88 9.56 14.21
N LEU A 175 10.63 9.21 13.92
CA LEU A 175 9.94 9.60 12.69
C LEU A 175 9.17 10.91 12.87
N THR A 176 9.38 11.87 11.97
CA THR A 176 8.46 13.01 11.79
C THR A 176 7.31 12.58 10.89
N VAL A 177 6.09 12.67 11.40
CA VAL A 177 4.87 12.27 10.71
C VAL A 177 4.01 13.49 10.42
N SER A 178 3.57 13.63 9.17
CA SER A 178 2.60 14.67 8.76
C SER A 178 1.40 14.01 8.09
N ALA A 179 0.21 14.55 8.30
CA ALA A 179 -1.04 14.04 7.73
C ALA A 179 -1.75 15.11 6.90
N CYS A 180 -2.42 14.72 5.81
CA CYS A 180 -3.36 15.57 5.09
C CYS A 180 -4.60 14.79 4.66
N GLU A 181 -5.71 15.49 4.52
CA GLU A 181 -6.96 14.92 4.01
C GLU A 181 -6.92 14.84 2.49
N MET A 182 -7.49 13.77 1.93
CA MET A 182 -7.59 13.52 0.51
C MET A 182 -9.04 13.24 0.10
N SER A 183 -9.32 13.41 -1.18
CA SER A 183 -10.65 13.18 -1.76
C SER A 183 -10.97 11.69 -1.85
N HIS A 184 -11.94 11.24 -1.06
CA HIS A 184 -12.46 9.87 -1.05
C HIS A 184 -13.88 9.83 -0.45
N PRO A 185 -14.79 8.95 -0.90
CA PRO A 185 -16.03 8.68 -0.17
C PRO A 185 -15.74 8.28 1.29
N GLY A 186 -16.33 9.00 2.25
CA GLY A 186 -16.05 8.81 3.67
C GLY A 186 -14.77 9.48 4.18
N ARG A 187 -14.07 10.23 3.31
CA ARG A 187 -12.76 10.90 3.54
C ARG A 187 -11.63 9.87 3.69
N SER A 188 -10.46 10.21 3.15
CA SER A 188 -9.22 9.46 3.36
C SER A 188 -8.10 10.40 3.75
N PHE A 189 -7.03 9.84 4.29
CA PHE A 189 -5.91 10.61 4.81
C PHE A 189 -4.58 10.03 4.33
N SER A 190 -3.74 10.90 3.80
CA SER A 190 -2.35 10.58 3.45
C SER A 190 -1.43 10.88 4.62
N PHE A 191 -0.40 10.05 4.76
CA PHE A 191 0.65 10.24 5.77
C PHE A 191 2.01 10.31 5.10
N SER A 192 2.88 11.20 5.59
CA SER A 192 4.31 11.18 5.28
C SER A 192 5.12 10.85 6.51
N PHE A 193 6.22 10.13 6.31
CA PHE A 193 7.16 9.71 7.34
C PHE A 193 8.55 10.16 6.92
N SER A 194 9.16 11.01 7.73
CA SER A 194 10.48 11.57 7.45
C SER A 194 11.48 11.22 8.55
N GLU A 195 12.68 10.82 8.14
CA GLU A 195 13.80 10.51 9.02
C GLU A 195 15.11 10.77 8.27
N ASN A 196 16.10 11.41 8.91
CA ASN A 196 17.44 11.64 8.34
C ASN A 196 17.44 12.24 6.92
N GLY A 197 16.51 13.15 6.64
CA GLY A 197 16.39 13.83 5.35
C GLY A 197 15.75 12.98 4.24
N LYS A 198 15.26 11.77 4.58
CA LYS A 198 14.49 10.90 3.68
C LYS A 198 13.02 10.97 4.00
N LYS A 199 12.16 10.91 2.98
CA LYS A 199 10.69 10.99 3.14
C LYS A 199 9.97 9.91 2.33
N PHE A 200 9.10 9.17 3.00
CA PHE A 200 8.17 8.20 2.43
C PHE A 200 6.73 8.70 2.59
N VAL A 201 5.91 8.59 1.55
CA VAL A 201 4.50 8.99 1.56
C VAL A 201 3.60 7.77 1.30
N TYR A 202 2.57 7.63 2.12
CA TYR A 202 1.48 6.70 1.93
C TYR A 202 0.20 7.46 1.62
N ALA A 203 -0.23 7.38 0.37
CA ALA A 203 -1.43 8.00 -0.17
C ALA A 203 -2.20 6.95 -0.96
N THR A 204 -2.89 6.04 -0.27
CA THR A 204 -3.70 4.99 -0.92
C THR A 204 -4.92 5.63 -1.59
N ASP A 205 -6.13 5.34 -1.13
CA ASP A 205 -7.39 5.66 -1.80
C ASP A 205 -7.60 7.16 -1.96
N VAL A 206 -7.38 7.65 -3.17
CA VAL A 206 -7.46 9.06 -3.51
C VAL A 206 -8.04 9.20 -4.92
N GLU A 207 -9.10 9.99 -5.07
CA GLU A 207 -9.56 10.51 -6.35
C GLU A 207 -8.94 11.88 -6.58
N LEU A 208 -7.79 11.90 -7.27
CA LEU A 208 -7.02 13.12 -7.48
C LEU A 208 -7.82 14.14 -8.28
N ALA A 209 -8.00 15.31 -7.69
CA ALA A 209 -8.65 16.49 -8.26
C ALA A 209 -7.66 17.66 -8.37
N GLN A 210 -8.07 18.71 -9.07
CA GLN A 210 -7.22 19.91 -9.26
C GLN A 210 -6.76 20.53 -7.93
N SER A 211 -7.59 20.46 -6.88
CA SER A 211 -7.28 20.97 -5.54
C SER A 211 -6.12 20.27 -4.87
N ASP A 212 -5.83 19.01 -5.23
CA ASP A 212 -4.72 18.24 -4.65
C ASP A 212 -3.35 18.74 -5.15
N PHE A 213 -3.35 19.57 -6.20
CA PHE A 213 -2.16 20.26 -6.72
C PHE A 213 -1.99 21.66 -6.11
N ASP A 214 -2.94 22.11 -5.29
CA ASP A 214 -2.81 23.40 -4.62
C ASP A 214 -1.76 23.33 -3.51
N SER A 215 -0.87 24.32 -3.45
CA SER A 215 0.22 24.43 -2.48
C SER A 215 -0.26 24.88 -1.10
N THR A 216 -1.12 24.08 -0.47
CA THR A 216 -1.53 24.27 0.92
C THR A 216 -0.41 23.85 1.88
N PRO A 217 -0.32 24.42 3.10
CA PRO A 217 0.69 24.00 4.07
C PRO A 217 0.67 22.49 4.38
N ALA A 218 -0.52 21.87 4.36
CA ALA A 218 -0.69 20.44 4.60
C ALA A 218 -0.12 19.60 3.43
N HIS A 219 -0.45 19.96 2.19
CA HIS A 219 0.08 19.27 1.01
C HIS A 219 1.60 19.43 0.87
N GLU A 220 2.12 20.63 1.16
CA GLU A 220 3.56 20.89 1.19
C GLU A 220 4.28 20.02 2.21
N ALA A 221 3.75 19.90 3.43
CA ALA A 221 4.33 19.05 4.47
C ALA A 221 4.39 17.58 4.04
N VAL A 222 3.29 17.06 3.48
CA VAL A 222 3.17 15.64 3.11
C VAL A 222 3.92 15.31 1.83
N PHE A 223 3.72 16.04 0.73
CA PHE A 223 4.11 15.57 -0.61
C PHE A 223 5.42 16.14 -1.13
N ARG A 224 5.79 17.37 -0.73
CA ARG A 224 6.92 18.08 -1.33
C ARG A 224 8.22 17.27 -1.18
N ASN A 225 8.86 17.05 -2.32
CA ASN A 225 10.17 16.40 -2.47
C ASN A 225 10.29 15.06 -1.73
N ALA A 226 9.21 14.28 -1.66
CA ALA A 226 9.30 12.93 -1.12
C ALA A 226 10.24 12.05 -1.97
N ASP A 227 11.01 11.18 -1.35
CA ASP A 227 11.83 10.21 -2.08
C ASP A 227 10.95 9.11 -2.69
N PHE A 228 9.91 8.70 -1.96
CA PHE A 228 9.03 7.59 -2.31
C PHE A 228 7.57 7.94 -2.01
N ILE A 229 6.66 7.58 -2.91
CA ILE A 229 5.21 7.61 -2.69
C ILE A 229 4.57 6.28 -3.09
N VAL A 230 3.71 5.78 -2.21
CA VAL A 230 2.70 4.77 -2.54
C VAL A 230 1.42 5.53 -2.88
N LEU A 231 0.93 5.37 -4.12
CA LEU A 231 -0.19 6.15 -4.64
C LEU A 231 -1.23 5.25 -5.31
N ASP A 232 -2.51 5.49 -5.03
CA ASP A 232 -3.61 4.82 -5.73
C ASP A 232 -3.49 5.01 -7.24
N ALA A 233 -3.59 3.87 -7.93
CA ALA A 233 -3.77 3.80 -9.36
C ALA A 233 -4.68 2.63 -9.71
N GLN A 234 -5.79 2.48 -8.96
CA GLN A 234 -6.67 1.33 -9.07
C GLN A 234 -7.25 1.19 -10.48
N TYR A 235 -7.54 2.31 -11.14
CA TYR A 235 -8.27 2.32 -12.40
C TYR A 235 -7.41 2.64 -13.62
N THR A 236 -7.85 2.11 -14.77
CA THR A 236 -7.45 2.66 -16.06
C THR A 236 -8.13 4.01 -16.29
N VAL A 237 -7.60 4.80 -17.22
CA VAL A 237 -8.18 6.11 -17.58
C VAL A 237 -9.64 5.98 -18.04
N GLU A 238 -9.97 4.93 -18.80
CA GLU A 238 -11.34 4.66 -19.25
C GLU A 238 -12.28 4.38 -18.08
N GLU A 239 -11.83 3.57 -17.11
CA GLU A 239 -12.63 3.23 -15.94
C GLU A 239 -12.80 4.41 -15.00
N LEU A 240 -11.76 5.22 -14.81
CA LEU A 240 -11.82 6.44 -14.01
C LEU A 240 -12.97 7.34 -14.49
N TYR A 241 -13.10 7.52 -15.81
CA TYR A 241 -14.19 8.32 -16.39
C TYR A 241 -15.59 7.74 -16.11
N ARG A 242 -15.71 6.42 -16.00
CA ARG A 242 -16.98 5.73 -15.70
C ARG A 242 -17.28 5.61 -14.20
N LYS A 243 -16.25 5.78 -13.36
CA LYS A 243 -16.29 5.58 -11.90
C LYS A 243 -15.92 6.87 -11.15
N ILE A 244 -16.26 8.03 -11.70
CA ILE A 244 -16.11 9.32 -11.00
C ILE A 244 -16.85 9.26 -9.66
N SER A 245 -16.25 9.85 -8.63
CA SER A 245 -16.73 9.83 -7.23
C SER A 245 -16.66 8.46 -6.55
N TRP A 246 -15.95 7.49 -7.11
CA TRP A 246 -15.68 6.22 -6.42
C TRP A 246 -14.42 6.28 -5.54
N GLY A 247 -13.63 7.36 -5.61
CA GLY A 247 -12.51 7.57 -4.70
C GLY A 247 -11.14 7.12 -5.19
N HIS A 248 -10.99 6.75 -6.46
CA HIS A 248 -9.72 6.18 -6.94
C HIS A 248 -9.18 6.90 -8.16
N SER A 249 -7.88 6.74 -8.39
CA SER A 249 -7.14 7.42 -9.44
C SER A 249 -6.66 6.45 -10.52
N SER A 250 -6.14 7.01 -11.60
CA SER A 250 -5.42 6.25 -12.63
C SER A 250 -3.95 6.62 -12.64
N PHE A 251 -3.14 5.73 -13.22
CA PHE A 251 -1.68 5.87 -13.23
C PHE A 251 -1.18 7.21 -13.79
N CYS A 252 -1.90 7.86 -14.73
CA CYS A 252 -1.46 9.12 -15.30
C CYS A 252 -1.56 10.26 -14.28
N TYR A 253 -2.67 10.34 -13.54
CA TYR A 253 -2.84 11.31 -12.45
C TYR A 253 -1.81 11.09 -11.35
N ALA A 254 -1.52 9.82 -11.01
CA ALA A 254 -0.49 9.50 -10.03
C ALA A 254 0.90 10.00 -10.45
N ILE A 255 1.25 9.89 -11.73
CA ILE A 255 2.51 10.40 -12.27
C ILE A 255 2.53 11.93 -12.31
N ASP A 256 1.47 12.57 -12.80
CA ASP A 256 1.35 14.02 -12.84
C ASP A 256 1.49 14.63 -11.44
N PHE A 257 0.84 14.00 -10.45
CA PHE A 257 0.93 14.37 -9.05
C PHE A 257 2.35 14.26 -8.52
N ALA A 258 3.03 13.14 -8.78
CA ALA A 258 4.41 12.95 -8.37
C ALA A 258 5.37 13.98 -8.98
N VAL A 259 5.21 14.27 -10.28
CA VAL A 259 6.01 15.30 -10.98
C VAL A 259 5.77 16.67 -10.36
N HIS A 260 4.51 17.04 -10.13
CA HIS A 260 4.16 18.34 -9.54
C HIS A 260 4.81 18.54 -8.15
N TRP A 261 4.79 17.51 -7.31
CA TRP A 261 5.34 17.58 -5.95
C TRP A 261 6.85 17.30 -5.86
N GLY A 262 7.51 16.99 -6.97
CA GLY A 262 8.95 16.70 -7.01
C GLY A 262 9.33 15.33 -6.44
N ILE A 263 8.42 14.35 -6.54
CA ILE A 263 8.57 13.01 -6.00
C ILE A 263 9.28 12.10 -7.01
N LYS A 264 10.29 11.37 -6.57
CA LYS A 264 11.18 10.61 -7.47
C LYS A 264 10.71 9.19 -7.78
N ASN A 265 10.12 8.50 -6.82
CA ASN A 265 9.76 7.09 -6.96
C ASN A 265 8.28 6.88 -6.63
N VAL A 266 7.50 6.43 -7.60
CA VAL A 266 6.05 6.20 -7.49
C VAL A 266 5.76 4.70 -7.53
N TYR A 267 5.09 4.20 -6.50
CA TYR A 267 4.61 2.83 -6.41
C TYR A 267 3.11 2.84 -6.64
N LEU A 268 2.69 2.37 -7.81
CA LEU A 268 1.28 2.18 -8.14
C LEU A 268 0.69 1.14 -7.20
N PHE A 269 -0.37 1.51 -6.48
CA PHE A 269 -0.94 0.75 -5.38
C PHE A 269 -2.46 0.66 -5.50
N HIS A 270 -3.07 -0.08 -4.56
CA HIS A 270 -4.52 -0.27 -4.48
C HIS A 270 -5.09 -0.97 -5.71
N HIS A 271 -4.43 -2.06 -6.15
CA HIS A 271 -4.74 -2.70 -7.42
C HIS A 271 -6.20 -3.17 -7.50
N GLU A 272 -6.83 -3.01 -8.65
CA GLU A 272 -8.21 -3.49 -8.86
C GLU A 272 -8.29 -5.02 -8.67
N PRO A 273 -9.21 -5.54 -7.82
CA PRO A 273 -9.42 -6.98 -7.58
C PRO A 273 -9.55 -7.85 -8.81
N MET A 274 -10.18 -7.32 -9.86
CA MET A 274 -10.43 -8.09 -11.09
C MET A 274 -9.23 -8.13 -12.05
N TYR A 275 -8.14 -7.44 -11.73
CA TYR A 275 -6.95 -7.41 -12.57
C TYR A 275 -5.98 -8.53 -12.23
N ASP A 276 -5.72 -9.37 -13.24
CA ASP A 276 -4.62 -10.32 -13.20
C ASP A 276 -3.26 -9.63 -13.34
N ASP A 277 -2.18 -10.36 -13.02
CA ASP A 277 -0.83 -9.81 -13.06
C ASP A 277 -0.46 -9.30 -14.47
N LYS A 278 -0.96 -9.95 -15.53
CA LYS A 278 -0.70 -9.49 -16.90
C LYS A 278 -1.28 -8.11 -17.15
N LYS A 279 -2.52 -7.85 -16.71
CA LYS A 279 -3.18 -6.55 -16.80
C LYS A 279 -2.45 -5.51 -15.97
N LEU A 280 -2.10 -5.80 -14.71
CA LEU A 280 -1.33 -4.88 -13.86
C LEU A 280 0.00 -4.48 -14.49
N TYR A 281 0.73 -5.45 -15.05
CA TYR A 281 2.00 -5.18 -15.73
C TYR A 281 1.83 -4.40 -17.05
N SER A 282 0.69 -4.57 -17.74
CA SER A 282 0.36 -3.73 -18.89
C SER A 282 0.12 -2.27 -18.48
N ILE A 283 -0.51 -2.04 -17.32
CA ILE A 283 -0.70 -0.71 -16.73
C ILE A 283 0.65 -0.11 -16.33
N LEU A 284 1.52 -0.87 -15.65
CA LEU A 284 2.88 -0.43 -15.33
C LEU A 284 3.66 -0.02 -16.58
N THR A 285 3.54 -0.80 -17.66
CA THR A 285 4.22 -0.50 -18.93
C THR A 285 3.70 0.81 -19.54
N ALA A 286 2.37 0.98 -19.58
CA ALA A 286 1.74 2.21 -20.05
C ALA A 286 2.14 3.42 -19.19
N ALA A 287 2.18 3.26 -17.86
CA ALA A 287 2.60 4.28 -16.91
C ALA A 287 4.07 4.72 -17.15
N ARG A 288 4.98 3.77 -17.37
CA ARG A 288 6.38 4.05 -17.72
C ARG A 288 6.53 4.74 -19.08
N TRP A 289 5.70 4.41 -20.06
CA TRP A 289 5.68 5.12 -21.34
C TRP A 289 5.16 6.54 -21.18
N TYR A 290 4.08 6.70 -20.42
CA TYR A 290 3.52 8.01 -20.10
C TYR A 290 4.57 8.89 -19.40
N ALA A 291 5.20 8.41 -18.33
CA ALA A 291 6.26 9.15 -17.61
C ALA A 291 7.40 9.62 -18.53
N LYS A 292 7.80 8.83 -19.52
CA LYS A 292 8.80 9.22 -20.53
C LYS A 292 8.32 10.30 -21.50
N TYR A 293 7.02 10.37 -21.75
CA TYR A 293 6.41 11.24 -22.75
C TYR A 293 6.05 12.62 -22.18
N ILE A 294 5.42 12.66 -21.01
CA ILE A 294 4.81 13.90 -20.51
C ILE A 294 5.81 14.93 -19.99
N VAL A 295 6.97 14.54 -19.43
CA VAL A 295 8.00 15.48 -18.99
C VAL A 295 9.38 14.81 -19.01
N HIS A 296 10.47 15.55 -19.24
CA HIS A 296 11.86 15.13 -18.96
C HIS A 296 12.15 14.94 -17.45
N ALA A 297 11.13 14.66 -16.64
CA ALA A 297 11.26 14.55 -15.19
C ALA A 297 11.83 13.18 -14.80
N ASP A 298 12.75 13.18 -13.85
CA ASP A 298 13.39 12.00 -13.28
C ASP A 298 12.44 11.30 -12.28
N VAL A 299 11.36 10.70 -12.79
CA VAL A 299 10.38 9.92 -12.02
C VAL A 299 10.45 8.45 -12.42
N ASN A 300 10.69 7.59 -11.44
CA ASN A 300 10.67 6.15 -11.58
C ASN A 300 9.30 5.59 -11.16
N VAL A 301 8.73 4.76 -12.01
CA VAL A 301 7.42 4.13 -11.76
C VAL A 301 7.57 2.64 -11.54
N PHE A 302 7.02 2.17 -10.42
CA PHE A 302 7.02 0.80 -9.96
C PHE A 302 5.59 0.31 -9.72
N LEU A 303 5.41 -1.01 -9.77
CA LEU A 303 4.19 -1.65 -9.31
C LEU A 303 4.44 -2.07 -7.86
N ALA A 304 3.53 -1.74 -6.95
CA ALA A 304 3.60 -2.30 -5.60
C ALA A 304 3.24 -3.79 -5.65
N GLU A 305 4.05 -4.63 -5.03
CA GLU A 305 3.87 -6.08 -4.99
C GLU A 305 4.06 -6.59 -3.55
N GLU A 306 3.32 -7.62 -3.16
CA GLU A 306 3.54 -8.29 -1.87
C GLU A 306 4.94 -8.87 -1.77
N GLY A 307 5.57 -8.68 -0.62
CA GLY A 307 6.95 -9.10 -0.37
C GLY A 307 8.02 -8.13 -0.89
N LEU A 308 7.61 -7.03 -1.55
CA LEU A 308 8.53 -5.95 -1.89
C LEU A 308 9.12 -5.33 -0.61
N GLU A 309 10.43 -5.14 -0.59
CA GLU A 309 11.17 -4.44 0.45
C GLU A 309 11.91 -3.24 -0.15
N LEU A 310 11.86 -2.09 0.53
CA LEU A 310 12.55 -0.86 0.15
C LEU A 310 13.46 -0.42 1.29
N ASP A 311 14.70 -0.06 0.96
CA ASP A 311 15.61 0.67 1.85
C ASP A 311 15.62 2.14 1.42
N ILE A 312 15.15 3.01 2.32
CA ILE A 312 14.92 4.44 2.12
C ILE A 312 15.94 5.27 2.87
#